data_AF-A0A964QH04-F1
#
_entry.id   AF-A0A964QH04-F1
#
_cell.length_a   1.000
_cell.length_b   1.000
_cell.length_c   1.000
_cell.angle_alpha   90.00
_cell.angle_beta   90.00
_cell.angle_gamma   90.00
#
_symmetry.space_group_name_H-M   'P 1'
#
loop_
_entity.id
_entity.type
_entity.pdbx_description
1 polymer ?
#
loop_
_entity_poly.entity_id
_entity_poly.type
_entity_poly.pdbx_seq_one_letter_code
_entity_poly.pdbx_strand_id
1 'polypeptide(L)'
;MDQAQPETVRLKAIEALGATAQADLGPVGRQVQEENIAMAGRLRTQPLVPASTLETRHQLQIRYLSALLRDPRASSSLALRAVKSIGQVKDRSSVPVLHEVIANHQDEAVRLQATKVLSHVLARQYE
;
A
#
# COMPACT_ATOMS: atom_id res chain seq x y z
N MET A 1 -3.98 -0.52 -14.55
CA MET A 1 -4.75 -1.77 -14.62
C MET A 1 -5.26 -1.93 -16.02
N ASP A 2 -5.12 -3.11 -16.64
CA ASP A 2 -5.77 -3.37 -17.92
C ASP A 2 -7.30 -3.37 -17.70
N GLN A 3 -7.98 -2.39 -18.28
CA GLN A 3 -9.43 -2.25 -18.13
C GLN A 3 -10.22 -3.28 -18.93
N ALA A 4 -9.56 -4.01 -19.84
CA ALA A 4 -10.16 -5.13 -20.57
C ALA A 4 -10.36 -6.37 -19.68
N GLN A 5 -9.75 -6.40 -18.49
CA GLN A 5 -9.85 -7.55 -17.58
C GLN A 5 -11.17 -7.58 -16.81
N PRO A 6 -11.73 -8.79 -16.55
CA PRO A 6 -12.93 -8.94 -15.74
C PRO A 6 -12.77 -8.30 -14.35
N GLU A 7 -13.84 -7.70 -13.83
CA GLU A 7 -13.83 -7.05 -12.51
C GLU A 7 -13.39 -7.99 -11.38
N THR A 8 -13.74 -9.28 -11.47
CA THR A 8 -13.31 -10.30 -10.50
C THR A 8 -11.78 -10.49 -10.47
N VAL A 9 -11.13 -10.48 -11.63
CA VAL A 9 -9.66 -10.51 -11.75
C VAL A 9 -9.09 -9.23 -11.16
N ARG A 10 -9.73 -8.10 -11.45
CA ARG A 10 -9.29 -6.80 -10.92
C ARG A 10 -9.36 -6.73 -9.40
N LEU A 11 -10.46 -7.18 -8.80
CA LEU A 11 -10.61 -7.25 -7.34
C LEU A 11 -9.55 -8.14 -6.68
N LYS A 12 -9.29 -9.32 -7.26
CA LYS A 12 -8.25 -10.23 -6.75
C LYS A 12 -6.86 -9.62 -6.86
N ALA A 13 -6.56 -8.90 -7.94
CA ALA A 13 -5.28 -8.22 -8.09
C ALA A 13 -5.09 -7.14 -7.02
N ILE A 14 -6.12 -6.33 -6.73
CA ILE A 14 -6.07 -5.31 -5.67
C ILE A 14 -5.86 -5.97 -4.31
N GLU A 15 -6.60 -7.03 -4.02
CA GLU A 15 -6.44 -7.79 -2.77
C GLU A 15 -5.03 -8.37 -2.62
N ALA A 16 -4.47 -8.93 -3.68
CA ALA A 16 -3.11 -9.45 -3.68
C ALA A 16 -2.06 -8.35 -3.42
N LEU A 17 -2.25 -7.14 -3.96
CA LEU A 17 -1.36 -6.00 -3.67
C LEU A 17 -1.36 -5.65 -2.17
N GLY A 18 -2.54 -5.61 -1.54
CA GLY A 18 -2.63 -5.39 -0.10
C GLY A 18 -2.02 -6.51 0.73
N ALA A 19 -2.28 -7.77 0.37
CA ALA A 19 -1.76 -8.94 1.09
C ALA A 19 -0.24 -9.08 0.97
N THR A 20 0.35 -8.79 -0.20
CA THR A 20 1.80 -8.85 -0.42
C THR A 20 2.55 -7.83 0.44
N ALA A 21 1.99 -6.64 0.66
CA ALA A 21 2.58 -5.66 1.58
C ALA A 21 2.64 -6.18 3.03
N GLN A 22 1.64 -6.96 3.45
CA GLN A 22 1.65 -7.58 4.79
C GLN A 22 2.68 -8.72 4.90
N ALA A 23 3.01 -9.35 3.77
CA ALA A 23 4.00 -10.42 3.69
C ALA A 23 5.45 -9.91 3.59
N ASP A 24 5.68 -8.59 3.64
CA ASP A 24 7.03 -8.04 3.51
C ASP A 24 7.93 -8.47 4.68
N LEU A 25 8.94 -9.25 4.29
CA LEU A 25 10.08 -9.85 5.02
C LEU A 25 9.81 -10.57 6.35
N GLY A 26 8.65 -10.44 6.99
CA GLY A 26 8.42 -10.99 8.32
C GLY A 26 9.50 -10.56 9.34
N PRO A 27 9.50 -11.10 10.57
CA PRO A 27 10.55 -10.79 11.54
C PRO A 27 11.93 -11.26 11.09
N VAL A 28 12.01 -12.48 10.55
CA VAL A 28 13.27 -13.13 10.16
C VAL A 28 13.90 -12.43 8.95
N GLY A 29 13.12 -12.13 7.90
CA GLY A 29 13.66 -11.44 6.73
C GLY A 29 14.08 -10.00 7.03
N ARG A 30 13.40 -9.31 7.97
CA ARG A 30 13.84 -7.98 8.43
C ARG A 30 15.19 -8.07 9.14
N GLN A 31 15.35 -9.04 10.04
CA GLN A 31 16.64 -9.30 10.68
C GLN A 31 17.74 -9.60 9.66
N VAL A 32 17.48 -10.47 8.69
CA VAL A 32 18.44 -10.79 7.61
C VAL A 32 18.78 -9.55 6.77
N GLN A 33 17.81 -8.68 6.51
CA GLN A 33 18.03 -7.42 5.81
C GLN A 33 18.90 -6.45 6.62
N GLU A 34 18.63 -6.29 7.92
CA GLU A 34 19.41 -5.46 8.82
C GLU A 34 20.87 -5.94 8.91
N GLU A 35 21.06 -7.25 9.04
CA GLU A 35 22.39 -7.88 9.03
C GLU A 35 23.09 -7.67 7.67
N ASN A 36 22.37 -7.78 6.56
CA ASN A 36 22.91 -7.52 5.23
C ASN A 36 23.38 -6.06 5.07
N ILE A 37 22.58 -5.10 5.54
CA ILE A 37 22.93 -3.67 5.51
C ILE A 37 24.15 -3.39 6.39
N ALA A 38 24.16 -3.92 7.61
CA ALA A 38 25.28 -3.75 8.54
C ALA A 38 26.58 -4.36 7.97
N MET A 39 26.49 -5.55 7.38
CA MET A 39 27.64 -6.22 6.77
C MET A 39 28.16 -5.46 5.54
N ALA A 40 27.27 -5.01 4.65
CA ALA A 40 27.64 -4.23 3.47
C ALA A 40 28.38 -2.93 3.86
N GLY A 41 27.94 -2.25 4.92
CA GLY A 41 28.63 -1.08 5.47
C GLY A 41 30.05 -1.37 5.95
N ARG A 42 30.27 -2.53 6.60
CA ARG A 42 31.62 -2.98 7.01
C ARG A 42 32.51 -3.30 5.82
N LEU A 43 31.94 -3.91 4.79
CA LEU A 43 32.65 -4.30 3.57
C LEU A 43 32.82 -3.15 2.57
N ARG A 44 32.22 -1.98 2.85
CA ARG A 44 32.13 -0.84 1.91
C ARG A 44 31.56 -1.23 0.55
N THR A 45 30.62 -2.18 0.55
CA THR A 45 29.87 -2.62 -0.63
C THR A 45 28.42 -2.19 -0.51
N GLN A 46 27.67 -2.33 -1.60
CA GLN A 46 26.24 -2.07 -1.58
C GLN A 46 25.50 -3.28 -0.97
N PRO A 47 24.50 -3.07 -0.10
CA PRO A 47 23.67 -4.16 0.40
C PRO A 47 22.93 -4.85 -0.74
N LEU A 48 22.71 -6.16 -0.59
CA LEU A 48 21.96 -6.98 -1.55
C LEU A 48 20.50 -6.50 -1.62
N VAL A 49 19.93 -6.12 -0.48
CA VAL A 49 18.58 -5.56 -0.40
C VAL A 49 18.63 -4.28 0.45
N PRO A 50 18.70 -3.09 -0.18
CA PRO A 50 18.68 -1.84 0.55
C PRO A 50 17.33 -1.62 1.25
N ALA A 51 17.33 -0.90 2.37
CA ALA A 51 16.12 -0.55 3.12
C ALA A 51 15.07 0.16 2.25
N SER A 52 15.53 1.01 1.33
CA SER A 52 14.68 1.76 0.39
C SER A 52 13.89 0.88 -0.58
N THR A 53 14.24 -0.40 -0.74
CA THR A 53 13.52 -1.34 -1.63
C THR A 53 12.08 -1.52 -1.18
N LEU A 54 11.85 -1.67 0.13
CA LEU A 54 10.51 -1.85 0.70
C LEU A 54 9.69 -0.56 0.60
N GLU A 55 10.27 0.57 0.96
CA GLU A 55 9.63 1.89 0.81
C GLU A 55 9.24 2.16 -0.65
N THR A 56 10.12 1.84 -1.60
CA THR A 56 9.84 1.99 -3.03
C THR A 56 8.66 1.10 -3.45
N ARG A 57 8.60 -0.16 -2.98
CA ARG A 57 7.48 -1.07 -3.27
C ARG A 57 6.16 -0.53 -2.72
N HIS A 58 6.11 -0.13 -1.46
CA HIS A 58 4.91 0.42 -0.83
C HIS A 58 4.42 1.69 -1.54
N GLN A 59 5.35 2.60 -1.87
CA GLN A 59 5.03 3.81 -2.63
C GLN A 59 4.45 3.48 -4.02
N LEU A 60 5.01 2.50 -4.72
CA LEU A 60 4.48 2.06 -6.01
C LEU A 60 3.08 1.44 -5.88
N GLN A 61 2.85 0.60 -4.86
CA GLN A 61 1.53 0.04 -4.58
C GLN A 61 0.51 1.14 -4.28
N ILE A 62 0.85 2.10 -3.42
CA ILE A 62 -0.03 3.22 -3.07
C ILE A 62 -0.32 4.09 -4.28
N ARG A 63 0.69 4.40 -5.11
CA ARG A 63 0.51 5.12 -6.38
C ARG A 63 -0.47 4.41 -7.31
N TYR A 64 -0.32 3.10 -7.45
CA TYR A 64 -1.21 2.31 -8.30
C TYR A 64 -2.65 2.32 -7.79
N LEU A 65 -2.85 2.11 -6.48
CA LEU A 65 -4.19 2.12 -5.86
C LEU A 65 -4.82 3.53 -5.88
N SER A 66 -4.01 4.57 -5.70
CA SER A 66 -4.42 5.98 -5.84
C SER A 66 -4.93 6.29 -7.25
N ALA A 67 -4.24 5.81 -8.28
CA ALA A 67 -4.69 6.01 -9.66
C ALA A 67 -6.06 5.36 -9.91
N LEU A 68 -6.33 4.20 -9.31
CA LEU A 68 -7.64 3.56 -9.38
C LEU A 68 -8.73 4.38 -8.68
N LEU A 69 -8.43 4.98 -7.53
CA LEU A 69 -9.39 5.77 -6.76
C LEU A 69 -9.75 7.10 -7.43
N ARG A 70 -8.92 7.59 -8.35
CA ARG A 70 -9.18 8.78 -9.16
C ARG A 70 -9.85 8.47 -10.50
N ASP A 71 -10.00 7.18 -10.85
CA ASP A 71 -10.63 6.78 -12.09
C ASP A 71 -12.16 6.87 -11.95
N PRO A 72 -12.84 7.77 -12.69
CA PRO A 72 -14.30 7.89 -12.61
C PRO A 72 -15.05 6.66 -13.13
N ARG A 73 -14.36 5.73 -13.83
CA ARG A 73 -14.93 4.46 -14.31
C ARG A 73 -14.76 3.32 -13.31
N ALA A 74 -14.04 3.53 -12.21
CA ALA A 74 -13.91 2.52 -11.17
C ALA A 74 -15.25 2.31 -10.46
N SER A 75 -15.65 1.06 -10.32
CA SER A 75 -16.83 0.71 -9.51
C SER A 75 -16.54 0.97 -8.03
N SER A 76 -17.61 1.25 -7.27
CA SER A 76 -17.54 1.39 -5.81
C SER A 76 -16.90 0.20 -5.11
N SER A 77 -17.15 -1.02 -5.61
CA SER A 77 -16.52 -2.26 -5.14
C SER A 77 -15.00 -2.24 -5.29
N LEU A 78 -14.49 -1.83 -6.46
CA LEU A 78 -13.05 -1.69 -6.72
C LEU A 78 -12.45 -0.59 -5.85
N ALA A 79 -13.13 0.55 -5.71
CA ALA A 79 -12.68 1.67 -4.87
C ALA A 79 -12.61 1.28 -3.39
N LEU A 80 -13.66 0.67 -2.83
CA LEU A 80 -13.66 0.14 -1.46
C LEU A 80 -12.52 -0.84 -1.22
N ARG A 81 -12.30 -1.74 -2.17
CA ARG A 81 -11.23 -2.73 -2.06
C ARG A 81 -9.85 -2.07 -2.13
N ALA A 82 -9.66 -1.08 -3.00
CA ALA A 82 -8.40 -0.34 -3.09
C ALA A 82 -8.09 0.45 -1.82
N VAL A 83 -9.08 1.14 -1.23
CA VAL A 83 -8.92 1.81 0.07
C VAL A 83 -8.52 0.81 1.17
N LYS A 84 -9.17 -0.36 1.21
CA LYS A 84 -8.81 -1.42 2.18
C LYS A 84 -7.38 -1.92 1.95
N SER A 85 -6.97 -2.14 0.71
CA SER A 85 -5.63 -2.58 0.37
C SER A 85 -4.56 -1.54 0.71
N ILE A 86 -4.82 -0.24 0.50
CA ILE A 86 -3.95 0.84 0.99
C ILE A 86 -3.75 0.72 2.51
N GLY A 87 -4.82 0.46 3.26
CA GLY A 87 -4.75 0.25 4.70
C GLY A 87 -3.94 -0.97 5.13
N GLN A 88 -3.82 -2.00 4.28
CA GLN A 88 -2.98 -3.17 4.54
C GLN A 88 -1.49 -2.88 4.36
N VAL A 89 -1.14 -1.92 3.48
CA VAL A 89 0.24 -1.45 3.30
C VAL A 89 0.75 -0.74 4.57
N LYS A 90 -0.13 -0.01 5.28
CA LYS A 90 0.18 0.71 6.53
C LYS A 90 1.31 1.75 6.42
N ASP A 91 1.66 2.14 5.21
CA ASP A 91 2.73 3.09 4.94
C ASP A 91 2.20 4.54 5.03
N ARG A 92 2.98 5.41 5.67
CA ARG A 92 2.61 6.81 5.93
C ARG A 92 2.40 7.61 4.65
N SER A 93 3.01 7.22 3.54
CA SER A 93 2.80 7.85 2.22
C SER A 93 1.37 7.73 1.71
N SER A 94 0.54 6.87 2.32
CA SER A 94 -0.89 6.76 2.00
C SER A 94 -1.75 7.89 2.55
N VAL A 95 -1.28 8.62 3.58
CA VAL A 95 -2.08 9.64 4.30
C VAL A 95 -2.65 10.72 3.37
N PRO A 96 -1.87 11.35 2.46
CA PRO A 96 -2.40 12.35 1.54
C PRO A 96 -3.51 11.81 0.63
N VAL A 97 -3.34 10.57 0.15
CA VAL A 97 -4.33 9.91 -0.72
C VAL A 97 -5.62 9.63 0.05
N LEU A 98 -5.53 9.15 1.28
CA LEU A 98 -6.70 8.89 2.11
C LEU A 98 -7.46 10.18 2.43
N HIS A 99 -6.75 11.28 2.73
CA HIS A 99 -7.38 12.60 2.91
C HIS A 99 -8.12 13.08 1.66
N GLU A 100 -7.51 12.95 0.49
CA GLU A 100 -8.15 13.30 -0.78
C GLU A 100 -9.44 12.50 -1.01
N VAL A 101 -9.40 11.19 -0.77
CA VAL A 101 -10.57 10.31 -0.92
C VAL A 101 -11.68 10.70 0.05
N ILE A 102 -11.36 10.99 1.32
CA ILE A 102 -12.33 11.44 2.33
C ILE A 102 -12.99 12.75 1.90
N ALA A 103 -12.25 13.68 1.31
CA ALA A 103 -12.79 14.97 0.92
C ALA A 103 -13.63 14.91 -0.37
N ASN A 104 -13.18 14.14 -1.36
CA ASN A 104 -13.61 14.34 -2.76
C ASN A 104 -14.30 13.12 -3.40
N HIS A 105 -14.22 11.92 -2.82
CA HIS A 105 -14.78 10.74 -3.47
C HIS A 105 -16.32 10.79 -3.49
N GLN A 106 -16.93 10.48 -4.64
CA GLN A 106 -18.39 10.61 -4.83
C GLN A 106 -19.19 9.64 -3.95
N ASP A 107 -18.72 8.41 -3.84
CA ASP A 107 -19.34 7.38 -3.01
C ASP A 107 -19.05 7.59 -1.50
N GLU A 108 -20.11 7.73 -0.71
CA GLU A 108 -20.05 7.88 0.75
C GLU A 108 -19.44 6.69 1.48
N ALA A 109 -19.74 5.45 1.04
CA ALA A 109 -19.18 4.25 1.65
C ALA A 109 -17.66 4.22 1.48
N VAL A 110 -17.14 4.68 0.34
CA VAL A 110 -15.71 4.80 0.08
C VAL A 110 -15.08 5.87 0.98
N ARG A 111 -15.73 7.04 1.15
CA ARG A 111 -15.26 8.08 2.08
C ARG A 111 -15.18 7.55 3.51
N LEU A 112 -16.24 6.88 3.99
CA LEU A 112 -16.28 6.30 5.33
C LEU A 112 -15.20 5.24 5.54
N GLN A 113 -14.98 4.38 4.54
CA GLN A 113 -13.92 3.38 4.57
C GLN A 113 -12.54 4.02 4.63
N ALA A 114 -12.32 5.12 3.89
CA ALA A 114 -11.05 5.86 3.91
C ALA A 114 -10.79 6.50 5.28
N THR A 115 -11.80 7.05 5.94
CA THR A 115 -11.69 7.55 7.32
C THR A 115 -11.24 6.45 8.28
N LYS A 116 -11.88 5.27 8.23
CA LYS A 116 -11.50 4.12 9.08
C LYS A 116 -10.06 3.68 8.85
N VAL A 117 -9.66 3.60 7.58
CA VAL A 117 -8.30 3.21 7.20
C VAL A 117 -7.28 4.26 7.66
N LEU A 118 -7.55 5.55 7.49
CA LEU A 118 -6.67 6.62 7.94
C LEU A 118 -6.42 6.53 9.45
N SER A 119 -7.47 6.34 10.26
CA SER A 119 -7.33 6.13 11.70
C SER A 119 -6.43 4.94 12.03
N HIS A 120 -6.55 3.83 11.31
CA HIS A 120 -5.71 2.65 11.51
C HIS A 120 -4.24 2.89 11.13
N VAL A 121 -4.01 3.54 9.98
CA VAL A 121 -2.65 3.88 9.51
C VAL A 121 -1.98 4.81 10.52
N LEU A 122 -2.69 5.84 11.01
CA LEU A 122 -2.14 6.78 11.98
C LEU A 122 -1.85 6.11 13.32
N ALA A 123 -2.75 5.29 13.86
CA ALA A 123 -2.53 4.57 15.11
C ALA A 123 -1.24 3.73 15.09
N ARG A 124 -0.98 3.06 13.96
CA ARG A 124 0.22 2.24 13.75
C ARG A 124 1.53 3.04 13.76
N GLN A 125 1.51 4.34 13.46
CA GLN A 125 2.70 5.19 13.46
C GLN A 125 3.15 5.59 14.89
N TYR A 126 2.31 5.34 15.89
CA TYR A 126 2.59 5.66 17.30
C TYR A 126 2.80 4.39 18.17
N GLU A 127 2.80 3.21 17.56
CA GLU A 127 3.17 1.92 18.18
C GLU A 127 4.65 1.61 17.95
#